data_AF-A0A1N6GK16-F1
#
_entry.id   AF-A0A1N6GK16-F1
#
_cell.length_a   1.000
_cell.length_b   1.000
_cell.length_c   1.000
_cell.angle_alpha   90.00
_cell.angle_beta   90.00
_cell.angle_gamma   90.00
#
_symmetry.space_group_name_H-M   'P 1'
#
loop_
_entity.id
_entity.type
_entity.pdbx_description
1 polymer ?
#
loop_
_entity_poly.entity_id
_entity_poly.type
_entity_poly.pdbx_seq_one_letter_code
_entity_poly.pdbx_strand_id
1 'polypeptide(L)'
;MKNLDVQHYLNIYSIRKEMQEEGITNPSEEIKKFTIDLVEKLKSMHLDDEIILTDDSFLDSKGNLIIKFPSKSLKNPPHSGFSNF
;
A
#
# COMPACT_ATOMS: atom_id res chain seq x y z
N MET A 1 -2.19 9.56 21.59
CA MET A 1 -2.03 8.76 20.36
C MET A 1 -0.70 9.17 19.75
N LYS A 2 0.18 8.25 19.36
CA LYS A 2 1.38 8.62 18.61
C LYS A 2 0.90 9.07 17.23
N ASN A 3 1.39 10.21 16.75
CA ASN A 3 1.06 10.70 15.42
C ASN A 3 1.49 9.65 14.39
N LEU A 4 0.68 9.43 13.36
CA LEU A 4 1.00 8.53 12.26
C LEU A 4 1.85 9.33 11.27
N ASP A 5 3.16 9.32 11.49
CA ASP A 5 4.13 10.09 10.71
C ASP A 5 4.84 9.23 9.64
N VAL A 6 5.62 9.90 8.78
CA VAL A 6 6.45 9.25 7.78
C VAL A 6 7.36 8.21 8.41
N GLN A 7 7.97 8.47 9.57
CA GLN A 7 8.85 7.51 10.24
C GLN A 7 8.12 6.21 10.57
N HIS A 8 6.90 6.30 11.10
CA HIS A 8 6.08 5.16 11.44
C HIS A 8 5.81 4.27 10.22
N TYR A 9 5.35 4.86 9.12
CA TYR A 9 5.03 4.10 7.91
C TYR A 9 6.27 3.60 7.18
N LEU A 10 7.33 4.40 7.12
CA LEU A 10 8.59 4.01 6.49
C LEU A 10 9.18 2.78 7.18
N ASN A 11 9.16 2.73 8.51
CA ASN A 11 9.62 1.57 9.27
C ASN A 11 8.81 0.30 8.92
N ILE A 12 7.47 0.39 8.95
CA ILE A 12 6.61 -0.76 8.67
C ILE A 12 6.79 -1.27 7.23
N TYR A 13 6.77 -0.36 6.26
CA TYR A 13 6.82 -0.75 4.85
C TYR A 13 8.22 -1.12 4.38
N SER A 14 9.28 -0.64 5.03
CA SER A 14 10.65 -1.14 4.79
C SER A 14 10.79 -2.60 5.21
N ILE A 15 10.26 -2.98 6.39
CA ILE A 15 10.26 -4.38 6.83
C ILE A 15 9.44 -5.25 5.87
N ARG A 16 8.26 -4.78 5.45
CA ARG A 16 7.43 -5.51 4.46
C ARG A 16 8.16 -5.69 3.13
N LYS A 17 8.87 -4.67 2.65
CA LYS A 17 9.66 -4.74 1.42
C LYS A 17 10.75 -5.80 1.56
N GLU A 18 11.51 -5.79 2.65
CA GLU A 18 12.55 -6.79 2.93
C GLU A 18 11.98 -8.22 2.94
N MET A 19 10.89 -8.45 3.69
CA MET A 19 10.23 -9.76 3.72
C MET A 19 9.72 -10.23 2.33
N GLN A 20 9.36 -9.30 1.44
CA GLN A 20 8.97 -9.63 0.06
C GLN A 20 10.18 -9.95 -0.81
N GLU A 21 11.28 -9.22 -0.66
CA GLU A 21 12.54 -9.43 -1.38
C GLU A 21 13.23 -10.74 -0.98
N GLU A 22 13.14 -11.13 0.29
CA GLU A 22 13.63 -12.40 0.82
C GLU A 22 12.70 -13.60 0.51
N GLY A 23 11.51 -13.33 -0.04
CA GLY A 23 10.52 -14.36 -0.34
C GLY A 23 9.83 -14.96 0.89
N ILE A 24 9.98 -14.34 2.07
CA ILE A 24 9.25 -14.72 3.31
C ILE A 24 7.74 -14.53 3.10
N THR A 25 7.36 -13.46 2.41
CA THR A 25 5.98 -13.23 1.97
C THR A 25 5.91 -13.27 0.46
N ASN A 26 4.76 -13.71 -0.08
CA ASN A 26 4.56 -13.80 -1.52
C ASN A 26 3.25 -13.14 -1.96
N PRO A 27 3.13 -11.81 -1.86
CA PRO A 27 1.97 -11.09 -2.36
C PRO A 27 2.01 -11.00 -3.90
N SER A 28 0.94 -10.49 -4.52
CA SER A 28 0.93 -10.25 -5.96
C SER A 28 1.99 -9.23 -6.37
N GLU A 29 2.43 -9.28 -7.63
CA GLU A 29 3.40 -8.30 -8.18
C GLU A 29 2.91 -6.85 -8.05
N GLU A 30 1.60 -6.64 -8.12
CA GLU A 30 0.99 -5.32 -7.91
C GLU A 30 1.21 -4.81 -6.48
N ILE A 31 1.11 -5.68 -5.48
CA ILE A 31 1.36 -5.33 -4.08
C ILE A 31 2.86 -5.16 -3.81
N LYS A 32 3.73 -5.95 -4.46
CA LYS A 32 5.18 -5.73 -4.40
C LYS A 32 5.55 -4.35 -4.94
N LYS A 33 5.02 -4.00 -6.12
CA LYS A 33 5.22 -2.68 -6.72
C LYS A 33 4.70 -1.56 -5.82
N PHE A 34 3.47 -1.70 -5.28
CA PHE A 34 2.92 -0.74 -4.32
C PHE A 34 3.84 -0.54 -3.11
N THR A 35 4.36 -1.63 -2.53
CA THR A 35 5.25 -1.59 -1.36
C THR A 35 6.54 -0.85 -1.68
N ILE A 36 7.16 -1.14 -2.84
CA ILE A 36 8.38 -0.46 -3.31
C ILE A 36 8.11 1.04 -3.52
N ASP A 37 7.06 1.38 -4.28
CA ASP A 37 6.73 2.76 -4.62
C ASP A 37 6.41 3.60 -3.37
N LEU A 38 5.71 3.02 -2.39
CA LEU A 38 5.42 3.69 -1.12
C LEU A 38 6.69 3.95 -0.31
N VAL A 39 7.59 2.97 -0.19
CA VAL A 39 8.86 3.14 0.53
C VAL A 39 9.71 4.24 -0.10
N GLU A 40 9.85 4.25 -1.42
CA GLU A 40 10.66 5.26 -2.12
C GLU A 40 10.08 6.67 -1.98
N LYS A 41 8.75 6.82 -2.03
CA LYS A 41 8.09 8.11 -1.77
C LYS A 41 8.33 8.59 -0.34
N LEU A 42 8.12 7.72 0.66
CA LEU A 42 8.30 8.09 2.08
C LEU A 42 9.75 8.48 2.41
N LYS A 43 10.76 7.84 1.78
CA LYS A 43 12.18 8.21 1.94
C LYS A 43 12.50 9.65 1.52
N SER A 44 11.69 10.24 0.65
CA SER A 44 11.87 11.61 0.16
C SER A 44 11.18 12.69 1.02
N MET A 45 10.43 12.28 2.04
CA MET A 45 9.65 13.16 2.92
C MET A 45 10.36 13.39 4.27
N HIS A 46 9.95 14.40 5.04
CA HIS A 46 10.48 14.58 6.39
C HIS A 46 9.87 13.54 7.34
N LEU A 47 10.69 12.96 8.21
CA LEU A 47 10.30 11.85 9.07
C LEU A 47 9.14 12.16 10.02
N ASP A 48 9.00 13.43 10.42
CA ASP A 48 7.95 13.91 11.32
C ASP A 48 6.69 14.39 10.58
N ASP A 49 6.67 14.33 9.23
CA ASP A 49 5.49 14.72 8.46
C ASP A 49 4.33 13.76 8.73
N GLU A 50 3.14 14.32 8.96
CA GLU A 50 1.91 13.56 9.15
C GLU A 50 1.47 12.88 7.84
N ILE A 51 1.00 11.64 7.99
CA ILE A 51 0.42 10.84 6.93
C ILE A 51 -1.06 10.59 7.24
N ILE A 52 -1.92 11.01 6.33
CA ILE A 52 -3.37 10.83 6.42
C ILE A 52 -3.76 9.61 5.59
N LEU A 53 -4.48 8.67 6.21
CA LEU A 53 -5.08 7.53 5.52
C LEU A 53 -6.57 7.79 5.29
N THR A 54 -6.99 7.83 4.02
CA THR A 54 -8.41 7.94 3.64
C THR A 54 -8.66 7.27 2.31
N ASP A 55 -9.82 6.64 2.13
CA ASP A 55 -10.28 6.05 0.87
C ASP A 55 -9.20 5.28 0.09
N ASP A 56 -8.60 4.30 0.77
CA ASP A 56 -7.51 3.47 0.23
C ASP A 56 -6.30 4.27 -0.26
N SER A 57 -6.08 5.47 0.27
CA SER A 57 -5.04 6.41 -0.16
C SER A 57 -4.19 6.89 1.02
N PHE A 58 -2.91 7.08 0.74
CA PHE A 58 -1.96 7.79 1.60
C PHE A 58 -1.87 9.22 1.09
N LEU A 59 -2.19 10.18 1.96
CA LEU A 59 -2.05 11.60 1.69
C LEU A 59 -1.03 12.23 2.65
N ASP A 60 -0.41 13.33 2.23
CA ASP A 60 0.37 14.18 3.13
C ASP A 60 -0.54 15.07 3.99
N SER A 61 0.05 15.80 4.93
CA SER A 61 -0.65 16.76 5.81
C SER A 61 -1.37 17.91 5.08
N LYS A 62 -1.08 18.12 3.79
CA LYS A 62 -1.74 19.11 2.92
C LYS A 62 -2.85 18.49 2.08
N GLY A 63 -3.10 17.19 2.22
CA GLY A 63 -4.08 16.43 1.44
C GLY A 63 -3.59 16.05 0.04
N ASN A 64 -2.30 16.18 -0.27
CA ASN A 64 -1.77 15.72 -1.56
C ASN A 64 -1.60 14.21 -1.56
N LEU A 65 -1.96 13.58 -2.68
CA LEU A 65 -1.82 12.13 -2.84
C LEU A 65 -0.35 11.71 -2.90
N ILE A 66 0.03 10.85 -1.95
CA ILE A 66 1.32 10.15 -1.96
C ILE A 66 1.19 8.92 -2.85
N ILE A 67 0.29 7.99 -2.50
CA ILE A 67 0.02 6.77 -3.26
C ILE A 67 -1.36 6.22 -2.90
N LYS A 68 -1.94 5.43 -3.79
CA LYS A 68 -3.19 4.70 -3.56
C LYS A 68 -2.93 3.21 -3.48
N PHE A 69 -3.63 2.50 -2.61
CA PHE A 69 -3.65 1.04 -2.65
C PHE A 69 -4.12 0.58 -4.03
N PRO A 70 -3.52 -0.49 -4.55
CA PRO A 70 -4.01 -1.09 -5.77
C PRO A 70 -5.46 -1.53 -5.56
N SER A 71 -6.36 -1.01 -6.40
CA SER A 71 -7.74 -1.47 -6.41
C SER A 71 -7.72 -2.96 -6.73
N LYS A 72 -8.43 -3.79 -5.97
CA LYS A 72 -8.80 -5.12 -6.48
C LYS A 72 -9.49 -4.88 -7.81
N SER A 73 -8.80 -5.12 -8.93
CA SER A 73 -9.50 -5.23 -10.20
C SER A 73 -10.61 -6.25 -9.94
N LEU A 74 -11.87 -5.83 -10.15
CA LEU A 74 -13.04 -6.69 -10.08
C LEU A 74 -12.91 -7.73 -11.21
N LYS A 75 -12.02 -8.70 -11.03
CA LYS A 75 -12.06 -9.99 -11.71
C LYS A 75 -12.78 -10.96 -10.80
N ASN A 76 -13.98 -10.59 -10.36
CA ASN A 76 -14.99 -11.63 -10.26
C ASN A 76 -15.36 -11.91 -11.71
N PRO A 77 -15.03 -13.08 -12.28
CA PRO A 77 -15.63 -13.45 -13.56
C PRO A 77 -17.16 -13.32 -13.39
N PRO A 78 -17.91 -12.82 -14.38
CA PRO A 78 -19.35 -12.94 -14.33
C PRO A 78 -19.65 -14.42 -14.09
N HIS A 79 -20.38 -14.74 -13.01
CA HIS A 79 -21.00 -16.05 -12.85
C HIS A 79 -21.87 -16.28 -14.09
N SER A 80 -21.28 -16.90 -15.09
CA SER A 80 -21.90 -17.37 -16.31
C SER A 80 -21.86 -18.88 -16.21
N GLY A 81 -23.02 -19.47 -15.92
CA GLY A 81 -23.16 -20.91 -15.83
C GLY A 81 -24.31 -21.36 -14.94
N PHE A 82 -25.53 -21.17 -15.42
CA PHE A 82 -26.62 -22.07 -15.06
C PHE A 82 -26.18 -23.53 -15.30
N SER A 83 -26.49 -24.43 -14.37
CA SER A 83 -27.18 -25.68 -14.74
C SER A 83 -27.96 -26.19 -13.53
N ASN A 84 -29.29 -26.11 -13.63
CA ASN A 84 -30.16 -27.04 -12.94
C ASN A 84 -29.82 -28.44 -13.43
N PHE A 85 -29.42 -29.32 -12.51
CA PHE A 85 -29.68 -30.75 -12.55
C PHE A 85 -29.89 -31.23 -11.12
#